data_AF-F1LEC9-F1
#
_entry.id   AF-F1LEC9-F1
#
_cell.length_a   1.000
_cell.length_b   1.000
_cell.length_c   1.000
_cell.angle_alpha   90.00
_cell.angle_beta   90.00
_cell.angle_gamma   90.00
#
_symmetry.space_group_name_H-M   'P 1'
#
loop_
_entity.id
_entity.type
_entity.pdbx_description
1 polymer ?
#
loop_
_entity_poly.entity_id
_entity_poly.type
_entity_poly.pdbx_seq_one_letter_code
_entity_poly.pdbx_strand_id
1 'polypeptide(L)'
;MSGIANLSGLEFCHVVGLNILYDVTNFNNFIGASQFACSSIIAEDAKGNILHGRNLDYMMDDLMRNISIIVDFTHNQKVVYSAITFAFFAGITTGQRPNAFTLSLNARRTGWYILNVLMQIYTSFHMPTGFALRQTLERAESYQEALEDLTKRHFVSPSYLILGGTKSGEGALITRDRWSAYDVVELDAKKGRFFIVETNFDHWNKDEDGRRTSAEQNLLAVGIERLDESYMLAVLSTAPVTNYWTVTTSVMSAARPQMYYETTMIRVPVE
;
A
#
# COMPACT_ATOMS: atom_id res chain seq x y z
N MET A 1 -3.18 20.24 -5.99
CA MET A 1 -3.51 20.82 -4.66
C MET A 1 -4.25 22.15 -4.79
N SER A 2 -3.75 23.16 -5.50
CA SER A 2 -4.47 24.44 -5.66
C SER A 2 -5.88 24.30 -6.25
N GLY A 3 -6.06 23.43 -7.26
CA GLY A 3 -7.40 23.13 -7.78
C GLY A 3 -8.34 22.49 -6.76
N ILE A 4 -7.82 21.65 -5.85
CA ILE A 4 -8.59 21.06 -4.76
C ILE A 4 -9.04 22.18 -3.81
N ALA A 5 -8.12 23.04 -3.36
CA ALA A 5 -8.42 24.16 -2.47
C ALA A 5 -9.48 25.11 -3.04
N ASN A 6 -9.33 25.50 -4.31
CA ASN A 6 -10.25 26.44 -4.97
C ASN A 6 -11.68 25.87 -5.11
N LEU A 7 -11.82 24.57 -5.38
CA LEU A 7 -13.12 23.93 -5.58
C LEU A 7 -13.79 23.50 -4.27
N SER A 8 -13.01 23.12 -3.26
CA SER A 8 -13.55 22.67 -1.97
C SER A 8 -13.83 23.82 -1.00
N GLY A 9 -13.25 25.01 -1.23
CA GLY A 9 -13.29 26.12 -0.29
C GLY A 9 -12.33 25.97 0.91
N LEU A 10 -11.51 24.91 0.93
CA LEU A 10 -10.46 24.74 1.95
C LEU A 10 -9.28 25.66 1.65
N GLU A 11 -8.67 26.20 2.72
CA GLU A 11 -7.40 26.91 2.57
C GLU A 11 -6.30 26.00 2.01
N PHE A 12 -5.43 26.56 1.18
CA PHE A 12 -4.34 25.81 0.55
C PHE A 12 -3.45 25.07 1.57
N CYS A 13 -3.18 25.69 2.72
CA CYS A 13 -2.39 25.09 3.81
C CYS A 13 -3.06 23.82 4.37
N HIS A 14 -4.38 23.78 4.50
CA HIS A 14 -5.12 22.58 4.94
C HIS A 14 -5.00 21.46 3.90
N VAL A 15 -5.09 21.78 2.61
CA VAL A 15 -4.90 20.79 1.54
C VAL A 15 -3.48 20.24 1.54
N VAL A 16 -2.46 21.08 1.73
CA VAL A 16 -1.07 20.62 1.91
C VAL A 16 -0.97 19.70 3.13
N GLY A 17 -1.56 20.10 4.27
CA GLY A 17 -1.61 19.30 5.49
C GLY A 17 -2.19 17.90 5.26
N LEU A 18 -3.34 17.80 4.59
CA LEU A 18 -3.96 16.51 4.23
C LEU A 18 -3.06 15.65 3.33
N ASN A 19 -2.24 16.27 2.49
CA ASN A 19 -1.36 15.56 1.56
C ASN A 19 -0.02 15.11 2.16
N ILE A 20 0.35 15.63 3.32
CA ILE A 20 1.53 15.17 4.07
C ILE A 20 1.17 14.40 5.34
N LEU A 21 -0.14 14.35 5.68
CA LEU A 21 -0.62 13.74 6.91
C LEU A 21 -0.09 12.32 7.07
N TYR A 22 -0.19 11.50 6.01
CA TYR A 22 0.34 10.15 6.01
C TYR A 22 1.82 10.09 6.41
N ASP A 23 2.66 10.94 5.82
CA ASP A 23 4.11 10.94 6.10
C ASP A 23 4.44 11.47 7.50
N VAL A 24 3.69 12.45 7.99
CA VAL A 24 3.90 13.06 9.31
C VAL A 24 3.40 12.13 10.41
N THR A 25 2.30 11.41 10.20
CA THR A 25 1.73 10.45 11.17
C THR A 25 2.32 9.04 11.06
N ASN A 26 3.12 8.76 10.02
CA ASN A 26 3.98 7.58 9.89
C ASN A 26 5.15 7.59 10.90
N PHE A 27 4.92 8.10 12.12
CA PHE A 27 5.93 8.22 13.16
C PHE A 27 5.36 8.12 14.58
N ASN A 28 5.83 7.09 15.30
CA ASN A 28 5.79 6.90 16.76
C ASN A 28 4.40 6.89 17.45
N ASN A 29 4.25 6.01 18.45
CA ASN A 29 3.03 5.78 19.24
C ASN A 29 2.51 7.03 20.00
N PHE A 30 3.24 8.15 19.97
CA PHE A 30 2.89 9.40 20.67
C PHE A 30 1.69 10.13 20.06
N ILE A 31 1.47 10.06 18.74
CA ILE A 31 0.32 10.70 18.05
C ILE A 31 -0.72 9.64 17.66
N GLY A 32 -0.99 8.69 18.55
CA GLY A 32 -1.90 7.57 18.25
C GLY A 32 -1.46 6.69 17.08
N ALA A 33 -0.18 6.78 16.67
CA ALA A 33 0.27 6.15 15.43
C ALA A 33 0.22 4.62 15.47
N SER A 34 0.10 3.99 16.64
CA SER A 34 -0.19 2.56 16.77
C SER A 34 -1.44 2.12 16.01
N GLN A 35 -2.34 3.06 15.71
CA GLN A 35 -3.65 2.83 15.09
C GLN A 35 -3.68 3.13 13.57
N PHE A 36 -2.57 3.62 12.98
CA PHE A 36 -2.38 3.68 11.53
C PHE A 36 -1.67 2.42 11.05
N ALA A 37 -2.43 1.37 10.84
CA ALA A 37 -1.93 0.05 10.49
C ALA A 37 -2.22 -0.29 9.02
N CYS A 38 -1.43 -1.18 8.45
CA CYS A 38 -1.70 -1.74 7.13
C CYS A 38 -1.29 -3.20 7.14
N SER A 39 -1.99 -4.03 6.39
CA SER A 39 -1.60 -5.41 6.10
C SER A 39 -1.57 -5.58 4.60
N SER A 40 -0.44 -5.96 4.04
CA SER A 40 -0.28 -6.19 2.61
C SER A 40 0.33 -7.56 2.39
N ILE A 41 -0.22 -8.29 1.42
CA ILE A 41 0.15 -9.66 1.08
C ILE A 41 0.43 -9.69 -0.41
N ILE A 42 1.62 -10.14 -0.79
CA ILE A 42 1.92 -10.49 -2.18
C ILE A 42 2.16 -11.99 -2.25
N ALA A 43 1.50 -12.67 -3.16
CA ALA A 43 1.57 -14.11 -3.27
C ALA A 43 1.45 -14.60 -4.71
N GLU A 44 1.94 -15.80 -4.95
CA GLU A 44 1.87 -16.55 -6.19
C GLU A 44 1.02 -17.80 -5.98
N ASP A 45 0.02 -18.01 -6.84
CA ASP A 45 -0.78 -19.25 -6.83
C ASP A 45 -0.08 -20.39 -7.58
N ALA A 46 -0.64 -21.60 -7.52
CA ALA A 46 -0.04 -22.78 -8.18
C ALA A 46 0.01 -22.68 -9.71
N LYS A 47 -0.70 -21.73 -10.32
CA LYS A 47 -0.67 -21.46 -11.77
C LYS A 47 0.35 -20.37 -12.14
N GLY A 48 1.05 -19.82 -11.15
CA GLY A 48 2.02 -18.73 -11.33
C GLY A 48 1.38 -17.35 -11.45
N ASN A 49 0.10 -17.20 -11.09
CA ASN A 49 -0.54 -15.89 -11.05
C ASN A 49 -0.14 -15.14 -9.80
N ILE A 50 0.15 -13.84 -9.96
CA ILE A 50 0.45 -12.95 -8.84
C ILE A 50 -0.84 -12.33 -8.30
N LEU A 51 -1.04 -12.48 -6.99
CA LEU A 51 -2.13 -11.92 -6.20
C LEU A 51 -1.57 -10.93 -5.18
N HIS A 52 -2.11 -9.72 -5.15
CA HIS A 52 -1.71 -8.64 -4.26
C HIS A 52 -2.91 -8.18 -3.44
N GLY A 53 -2.98 -8.62 -2.19
CA GLY A 53 -4.04 -8.28 -1.25
C GLY A 53 -3.59 -7.19 -0.26
N ARG A 54 -4.50 -6.30 0.14
CA ARG A 54 -4.20 -5.35 1.22
C ARG A 54 -5.42 -4.85 2.01
N ASN A 55 -5.19 -4.58 3.29
CA ASN A 55 -6.03 -3.76 4.17
C ASN A 55 -5.32 -2.44 4.48
N LEU A 56 -6.10 -1.35 4.47
CA LEU A 56 -5.67 -0.03 4.93
C LEU A 56 -6.46 0.32 6.19
N ASP A 57 -5.75 0.49 7.31
CA ASP A 57 -6.34 0.81 8.59
C ASP A 57 -6.06 2.28 8.98
N TYR A 58 -7.08 2.97 9.50
CA TYR A 58 -6.98 4.39 9.85
C TYR A 58 -7.86 4.74 11.06
N MET A 59 -7.36 5.59 11.97
CA MET A 59 -8.05 5.98 13.22
C MET A 59 -9.32 6.84 13.02
N MET A 60 -9.41 7.54 11.89
CA MET A 60 -10.59 8.36 11.53
C MET A 60 -11.51 7.57 10.59
N ASP A 61 -11.73 6.30 10.90
CA ASP A 61 -12.30 5.30 10.01
C ASP A 61 -13.61 5.76 9.35
N ASP A 62 -14.57 6.32 10.11
CA ASP A 62 -15.83 6.83 9.52
C ASP A 62 -15.62 7.93 8.47
N LEU A 63 -14.75 8.91 8.76
CA LEU A 63 -14.42 9.95 7.80
C LEU A 63 -13.71 9.36 6.59
N MET A 64 -12.70 8.53 6.82
CA MET A 64 -11.87 7.95 5.76
C MET A 64 -12.69 7.04 4.85
N ARG A 65 -13.64 6.27 5.39
CA ARG A 65 -14.60 5.46 4.62
C ARG A 65 -15.44 6.36 3.72
N ASN A 66 -16.00 7.44 4.26
CA ASN A 66 -16.90 8.32 3.52
C ASN A 66 -16.20 9.09 2.38
N ILE A 67 -14.90 9.35 2.51
CA ILE A 67 -14.11 10.02 1.47
C ILE A 67 -13.28 9.07 0.62
N SER A 68 -13.38 7.75 0.82
CA SER A 68 -12.68 6.76 0.00
C SER A 68 -13.28 6.73 -1.40
N ILE A 69 -12.41 6.86 -2.41
CA ILE A 69 -12.80 6.89 -3.82
C ILE A 69 -11.86 6.01 -4.64
N ILE A 70 -12.43 5.31 -5.62
CA ILE A 70 -11.67 4.67 -6.69
C ILE A 70 -11.56 5.66 -7.83
N VAL A 71 -10.34 5.85 -8.34
CA VAL A 71 -10.05 6.82 -9.40
C VAL A 71 -9.30 6.14 -10.54
N ASP A 72 -9.83 6.29 -11.75
CA ASP A 72 -9.15 5.94 -12.98
C ASP A 72 -8.41 7.14 -13.55
N PHE A 73 -7.10 7.04 -13.67
CA PHE A 73 -6.25 8.07 -14.25
C PHE A 73 -6.08 7.78 -15.73
N THR A 74 -6.63 8.66 -16.57
CA THR A 74 -6.69 8.45 -18.01
C THR A 74 -5.75 9.37 -18.78
N HIS A 75 -5.22 8.86 -19.88
CA HIS A 75 -4.50 9.63 -20.90
C HIS A 75 -5.05 9.23 -22.26
N ASN A 76 -5.48 10.21 -23.07
CA ASN A 76 -6.15 9.97 -24.35
C ASN A 76 -7.34 8.98 -24.23
N GLN A 77 -8.17 9.18 -23.20
CA GLN A 77 -9.37 8.36 -22.89
C GLN A 77 -9.09 6.89 -22.55
N LYS A 78 -7.83 6.49 -22.35
CA LYS A 78 -7.44 5.16 -21.90
C LYS A 78 -6.97 5.22 -20.46
N VAL A 79 -7.39 4.27 -19.64
CA VAL A 79 -6.91 4.11 -18.26
C VAL A 79 -5.42 3.75 -18.32
N VAL A 80 -4.59 4.59 -17.69
CA VAL A 80 -3.15 4.34 -17.51
C VAL A 80 -2.93 3.57 -16.21
N TYR A 81 -3.59 3.99 -15.13
CA TYR A 81 -3.59 3.33 -13.84
C TYR A 81 -4.85 3.65 -13.06
N SER A 82 -5.15 2.82 -12.06
CA SER A 82 -6.28 2.97 -11.16
C SER A 82 -5.80 2.92 -9.72
N ALA A 83 -6.42 3.68 -8.83
CA ALA A 83 -6.05 3.72 -7.42
C ALA A 83 -7.25 3.93 -6.52
N ILE A 84 -7.18 3.34 -5.32
CA ILE A 84 -8.09 3.69 -4.24
C ILE A 84 -7.37 4.70 -3.36
N THR A 85 -8.01 5.85 -3.17
CA THR A 85 -7.45 6.99 -2.46
C THR A 85 -8.56 7.71 -1.71
N PHE A 86 -8.23 8.82 -1.07
CA PHE A 86 -9.18 9.66 -0.36
C PHE A 86 -9.45 10.93 -1.15
N ALA A 87 -10.68 11.42 -1.15
CA ALA A 87 -10.97 12.77 -1.63
C ALA A 87 -10.03 13.76 -0.91
N PHE A 88 -9.59 14.80 -1.62
CA PHE A 88 -8.60 15.79 -1.17
C PHE A 88 -7.14 15.28 -1.05
N PHE A 89 -6.88 13.97 -1.14
CA PHE A 89 -5.54 13.41 -1.22
C PHE A 89 -5.12 13.18 -2.68
N ALA A 90 -4.06 13.87 -3.11
CA ALA A 90 -3.52 13.77 -4.46
C ALA A 90 -2.49 12.65 -4.61
N GLY A 91 -2.03 12.06 -3.50
CA GLY A 91 -1.20 10.87 -3.51
C GLY A 91 -2.03 9.60 -3.62
N ILE A 92 -1.34 8.47 -3.60
CA ILE A 92 -1.95 7.14 -3.55
C ILE A 92 -1.23 6.26 -2.54
N THR A 93 -1.94 5.33 -1.94
CA THR A 93 -1.37 4.27 -1.09
C THR A 93 -1.64 2.88 -1.64
N THR A 94 -2.53 2.74 -2.62
CA THR A 94 -2.91 1.48 -3.26
C THR A 94 -3.32 1.75 -4.69
N GLY A 95 -2.82 0.96 -5.62
CA GLY A 95 -3.27 1.02 -7.00
C GLY A 95 -2.67 -0.04 -7.89
N GLN A 96 -3.12 -0.02 -9.13
CA GLN A 96 -2.70 -0.91 -10.19
C GLN A 96 -2.39 -0.14 -11.47
N ARG A 97 -1.36 -0.58 -12.18
CA ARG A 97 -1.14 -0.28 -13.59
C ARG A 97 -1.55 -1.54 -14.37
N PRO A 98 -2.70 -1.53 -15.07
CA PRO A 98 -3.22 -2.69 -15.77
C PRO A 98 -2.17 -3.36 -16.67
N ASN A 99 -2.05 -4.68 -16.58
CA ASN A 99 -1.10 -5.49 -17.36
C ASN A 99 0.39 -5.18 -17.12
N ALA A 100 0.73 -4.48 -16.04
CA ALA A 100 2.13 -4.18 -15.69
C ALA A 100 2.47 -4.53 -14.24
N PHE A 101 1.86 -3.83 -13.26
CA PHE A 101 2.13 -4.08 -11.85
C PHE A 101 1.03 -3.52 -10.92
N THR A 102 1.05 -3.95 -9.67
CA THR A 102 0.19 -3.53 -8.56
C THR A 102 1.07 -3.07 -7.41
N LEU A 103 0.59 -2.11 -6.62
CA LEU A 103 1.41 -1.49 -5.60
C LEU A 103 0.61 -1.12 -4.35
N SER A 104 1.21 -1.31 -3.17
CA SER A 104 0.68 -0.82 -1.90
C SER A 104 1.77 -0.27 -0.98
N LEU A 105 1.39 0.65 -0.10
CA LEU A 105 2.28 1.35 0.84
C LEU A 105 1.85 1.08 2.28
N ASN A 106 2.77 0.54 3.08
CA ASN A 106 2.59 0.43 4.51
C ASN A 106 3.56 1.37 5.26
N ALA A 107 3.09 1.88 6.39
CA ALA A 107 3.85 2.73 7.30
C ALA A 107 5.01 1.95 7.96
N ARG A 108 6.21 2.52 7.97
CA ARG A 108 7.41 2.00 8.66
C ARG A 108 7.91 3.03 9.67
N ARG A 109 7.76 2.71 10.96
CA ARG A 109 7.92 3.67 12.06
C ARG A 109 9.34 3.68 12.64
N THR A 110 10.34 4.11 11.87
CA THR A 110 11.77 4.09 12.26
C THR A 110 12.48 5.45 12.20
N GLY A 111 13.28 5.82 13.22
CA GLY A 111 13.97 7.12 13.34
C GLY A 111 13.34 8.11 14.35
N TRP A 112 13.40 9.42 14.08
CA TRP A 112 12.74 10.47 14.88
C TRP A 112 11.70 11.23 14.04
N TYR A 113 10.52 11.54 14.60
CA TYR A 113 9.41 12.18 13.85
C TYR A 113 9.80 13.53 13.24
N ILE A 114 10.64 14.28 13.95
CA ILE A 114 11.13 15.59 13.49
C ILE A 114 11.86 15.47 12.16
N LEU A 115 12.48 14.32 11.86
CA LEU A 115 13.12 14.09 10.56
C LEU A 115 12.10 14.04 9.42
N ASN A 116 10.89 13.49 9.62
CA ASN A 116 9.86 13.54 8.57
C ASN A 116 9.45 14.99 8.31
N VAL A 117 9.21 15.78 9.36
CA VAL A 117 8.85 17.20 9.22
C VAL A 117 9.96 18.00 8.55
N LEU A 118 11.22 17.80 8.96
CA LEU A 118 12.38 18.45 8.35
C LEU A 118 12.55 18.05 6.88
N MET A 119 12.32 16.79 6.53
CA MET A 119 12.37 16.33 5.14
C MET A 119 11.24 16.89 4.28
N GLN A 120 10.04 17.07 4.85
CA GLN A 120 8.96 17.76 4.16
C GLN A 120 9.34 19.23 3.87
N ILE A 121 9.93 19.93 4.84
CA ILE A 121 10.42 21.31 4.63
C ILE A 121 11.56 21.33 3.60
N TYR A 122 12.54 20.41 3.71
CA TYR A 122 13.67 20.30 2.79
C TYR A 122 13.23 20.06 1.35
N THR A 123 12.22 19.21 1.14
CA THR A 123 11.62 18.96 -0.19
C THR A 123 10.57 20.00 -0.59
N SER A 124 10.37 21.03 0.24
CA SER A 124 9.33 22.05 0.06
C SER A 124 7.94 21.44 -0.16
N PHE A 125 7.65 20.31 0.49
CA PHE A 125 6.38 19.57 0.42
C PHE A 125 6.03 19.00 -0.97
N HIS A 126 7.02 18.88 -1.88
CA HIS A 126 6.78 18.39 -3.25
C HIS A 126 6.90 16.87 -3.41
N MET A 127 7.56 16.17 -2.47
CA MET A 127 7.84 14.74 -2.57
C MET A 127 7.26 13.86 -1.44
N PRO A 128 5.98 14.02 -1.04
CA PRO A 128 5.32 13.04 -0.17
C PRO A 128 5.44 11.60 -0.69
N THR A 129 5.47 10.62 0.21
CA THR A 129 5.64 9.19 -0.18
C THR A 129 4.52 8.75 -1.13
N GLY A 130 3.27 9.13 -0.85
CA GLY A 130 2.13 8.81 -1.73
C GLY A 130 2.20 9.46 -3.12
N PHE A 131 2.95 10.56 -3.28
CA PHE A 131 3.15 11.18 -4.60
C PHE A 131 4.19 10.40 -5.40
N ALA A 132 5.21 9.88 -4.73
CA ALA A 132 6.18 9.02 -5.37
C ALA A 132 5.51 7.77 -5.95
N LEU A 133 4.63 7.11 -5.19
CA LEU A 133 3.84 5.97 -5.68
C LEU A 133 3.01 6.33 -6.91
N ARG A 134 2.32 7.48 -6.86
CA ARG A 134 1.52 7.97 -7.98
C ARG A 134 2.36 8.15 -9.24
N GLN A 135 3.53 8.77 -9.10
CA GLN A 135 4.47 8.94 -10.21
C GLN A 135 4.98 7.61 -10.75
N THR A 136 5.19 6.60 -9.90
CA THR A 136 5.59 5.26 -10.35
C THR A 136 4.48 4.61 -11.17
N LEU A 137 3.22 4.60 -10.69
CA LEU A 137 2.09 4.09 -11.48
C LEU A 137 1.90 4.82 -12.81
N GLU A 138 2.15 6.13 -12.83
CA GLU A 138 2.02 6.96 -14.02
C GLU A 138 3.11 6.66 -15.06
N ARG A 139 4.38 6.53 -14.61
CA ARG A 139 5.55 6.55 -15.49
C ARG A 139 6.19 5.19 -15.77
N ALA A 140 6.25 4.30 -14.79
CA ALA A 140 6.87 2.99 -14.99
C ALA A 140 5.96 2.13 -15.88
N GLU A 141 6.52 1.47 -16.88
CA GLU A 141 5.76 0.65 -17.84
C GLU A 141 5.79 -0.84 -17.50
N SER A 142 6.67 -1.26 -16.59
CA SER A 142 6.86 -2.65 -16.20
C SER A 142 7.10 -2.83 -14.70
N TYR A 143 6.92 -4.06 -14.21
CA TYR A 143 7.29 -4.45 -12.84
C TYR A 143 8.76 -4.12 -12.53
N GLN A 144 9.67 -4.41 -13.46
CA GLN A 144 11.11 -4.18 -13.26
C GLN A 144 11.44 -2.68 -13.14
N GLU A 145 10.87 -1.84 -14.00
CA GLU A 145 11.03 -0.38 -13.90
C GLU A 145 10.48 0.17 -12.59
N ALA A 146 9.31 -0.33 -12.16
CA ALA A 146 8.72 0.05 -10.88
C ALA A 146 9.61 -0.38 -9.71
N LEU A 147 10.10 -1.62 -9.71
CA LEU A 147 11.00 -2.14 -8.68
C LEU A 147 12.28 -1.30 -8.58
N GLU A 148 12.89 -0.96 -9.72
CA GLU A 148 14.09 -0.13 -9.77
C GLU A 148 13.86 1.29 -9.27
N ASP A 149 12.79 1.95 -9.72
CA ASP A 149 12.41 3.28 -9.27
C ASP A 149 12.17 3.30 -7.76
N LEU A 150 11.36 2.37 -7.25
CA LEU A 150 11.00 2.29 -5.83
C LEU A 150 12.15 1.85 -4.94
N THR A 151 13.20 1.22 -5.48
CA THR A 151 14.41 0.86 -4.73
C THR A 151 15.39 2.02 -4.63
N LYS A 152 15.52 2.81 -5.72
CA LYS A 152 16.55 3.85 -5.86
C LYS A 152 16.07 5.25 -5.47
N ARG A 153 14.77 5.54 -5.58
CA ARG A 153 14.21 6.87 -5.33
C ARG A 153 14.36 7.29 -3.87
N HIS A 154 14.55 8.57 -3.61
CA HIS A 154 14.51 9.10 -2.24
C HIS A 154 13.07 9.33 -1.75
N PHE A 155 12.81 8.96 -0.50
CA PHE A 155 11.53 9.16 0.18
C PHE A 155 11.68 10.10 1.37
N VAL A 156 10.63 10.87 1.66
CA VAL A 156 10.57 11.75 2.84
C VAL A 156 10.41 10.99 4.15
N SER A 157 9.79 9.80 4.09
CA SER A 157 9.60 8.91 5.24
C SER A 157 9.98 7.46 4.91
N PRO A 158 10.43 6.66 5.90
CA PRO A 158 10.60 5.22 5.74
C PRO A 158 9.26 4.58 5.43
N SER A 159 9.29 3.51 4.64
CA SER A 159 8.07 2.83 4.22
C SER A 159 8.34 1.36 3.92
N TYR A 160 7.27 0.57 3.90
CA TYR A 160 7.29 -0.71 3.19
C TYR A 160 6.48 -0.54 1.91
N LEU A 161 7.07 -0.97 0.79
CA LEU A 161 6.44 -0.94 -0.51
C LEU A 161 6.27 -2.37 -0.97
N ILE A 162 5.04 -2.77 -1.24
CA ILE A 162 4.73 -4.10 -1.75
C ILE A 162 4.41 -3.93 -3.23
N LEU A 163 5.03 -4.75 -4.07
CA LEU A 163 4.94 -4.67 -5.52
C LEU A 163 4.61 -6.05 -6.09
N GLY A 164 3.65 -6.12 -7.00
CA GLY A 164 3.28 -7.35 -7.70
C GLY A 164 3.20 -7.14 -9.20
N GLY A 165 3.88 -7.96 -9.98
CA GLY A 165 3.88 -7.93 -11.45
C GLY A 165 2.81 -8.82 -12.07
N THR A 166 3.11 -9.31 -13.27
CA THR A 166 2.20 -10.13 -14.09
C THR A 166 2.65 -11.58 -14.23
N LYS A 167 3.90 -11.88 -13.91
CA LYS A 167 4.52 -13.21 -14.12
C LYS A 167 4.91 -13.86 -12.80
N SER A 168 4.98 -15.19 -12.81
CA SER A 168 5.57 -15.99 -11.73
C SER A 168 6.91 -15.41 -11.25
N GLY A 169 7.07 -15.30 -9.94
CA GLY A 169 8.22 -14.66 -9.28
C GLY A 169 8.18 -13.13 -9.20
N GLU A 170 7.32 -12.43 -9.96
CA GLU A 170 7.23 -10.96 -9.91
C GLU A 170 6.40 -10.51 -8.69
N GLY A 171 6.95 -10.66 -7.49
CA GLY A 171 6.41 -10.09 -6.27
C GLY A 171 7.51 -9.72 -5.29
N ALA A 172 7.46 -8.51 -4.73
CA ALA A 172 8.50 -8.01 -3.85
C ALA A 172 7.94 -7.20 -2.67
N LEU A 173 8.62 -7.33 -1.54
CA LEU A 173 8.59 -6.41 -0.41
C LEU A 173 9.88 -5.59 -0.44
N ILE A 174 9.75 -4.27 -0.55
CA ILE A 174 10.86 -3.32 -0.51
C ILE A 174 10.78 -2.59 0.83
N THR A 175 11.71 -2.89 1.73
CA THR A 175 11.86 -2.16 3.00
C THR A 175 12.69 -0.92 2.75
N ARG A 176 12.10 0.26 2.92
CA ARG A 176 12.72 1.55 2.58
C ARG A 176 13.17 2.34 3.79
N ASP A 177 14.42 2.78 3.73
CA ASP A 177 14.86 4.02 4.36
C ASP A 177 14.65 5.20 3.40
N ARG A 178 14.88 6.42 3.89
CA ARG A 178 14.72 7.66 3.10
C ARG A 178 15.59 7.68 1.85
N TRP A 179 16.81 7.18 1.95
CA TRP A 179 17.82 7.32 0.88
C TRP A 179 17.98 6.07 0.03
N SER A 180 17.70 4.89 0.57
CA SER A 180 17.91 3.62 -0.12
C SER A 180 16.92 2.56 0.35
N ALA A 181 16.82 1.47 -0.42
CA ALA A 181 16.29 0.23 0.11
C ALA A 181 17.23 -0.30 1.19
N TYR A 182 16.65 -0.65 2.33
CA TYR A 182 17.34 -1.36 3.41
C TYR A 182 17.39 -2.86 3.08
N ASP A 183 16.27 -3.40 2.61
CA ASP A 183 16.14 -4.81 2.23
C ASP A 183 15.09 -4.98 1.12
N VAL A 184 15.27 -5.99 0.28
CA VAL A 184 14.33 -6.37 -0.78
C VAL A 184 14.12 -7.88 -0.71
N VAL A 185 12.88 -8.29 -0.43
CA VAL A 185 12.47 -9.69 -0.38
C VAL A 185 11.59 -9.97 -1.58
N GLU A 186 12.02 -10.89 -2.44
CA GLU A 186 11.24 -11.33 -3.61
C GLU A 186 10.59 -12.69 -3.36
N LEU A 187 9.49 -12.95 -4.07
CA LEU A 187 8.86 -14.26 -4.17
C LEU A 187 9.83 -15.26 -4.81
N ASP A 188 9.80 -16.49 -4.32
CA ASP A 188 10.54 -17.61 -4.89
C ASP A 188 9.73 -18.88 -4.63
N ALA A 189 8.61 -19.02 -5.34
CA ALA A 189 7.70 -20.16 -5.19
C ALA A 189 8.42 -21.51 -5.39
N LYS A 190 9.44 -21.55 -6.25
CA LYS A 190 10.29 -22.73 -6.48
C LYS A 190 11.10 -23.14 -5.25
N LYS A 191 11.49 -22.19 -4.40
CA LYS A 191 12.11 -22.44 -3.10
C LYS A 191 11.11 -22.43 -1.94
N GLY A 192 9.81 -22.48 -2.23
CA GLY A 192 8.73 -22.55 -1.24
C GLY A 192 8.25 -21.20 -0.70
N ARG A 193 8.82 -20.07 -1.14
CA ARG A 193 8.34 -18.73 -0.77
C ARG A 193 7.31 -18.24 -1.77
N PHE A 194 6.09 -18.77 -1.66
CA PHE A 194 4.97 -18.40 -2.52
C PHE A 194 4.16 -17.21 -2.00
N PHE A 195 4.48 -16.66 -0.83
CA PHE A 195 3.90 -15.42 -0.34
C PHE A 195 4.91 -14.61 0.50
N ILE A 196 4.63 -13.31 0.62
CA ILE A 196 5.25 -12.39 1.58
C ILE A 196 4.12 -11.59 2.24
N VAL A 197 4.13 -11.54 3.57
CA VAL A 197 3.21 -10.71 4.36
C VAL A 197 3.99 -9.58 4.99
N GLU A 198 3.56 -8.34 4.75
CA GLU A 198 4.10 -7.17 5.41
C GLU A 198 3.01 -6.41 6.14
N THR A 199 3.32 -5.94 7.35
CA THR A 199 2.42 -5.12 8.15
C THR A 199 3.06 -3.76 8.38
N ASN A 200 3.53 -3.49 9.60
CA ASN A 200 4.17 -2.23 9.97
C ASN A 200 5.45 -2.46 10.79
N PHE A 201 5.99 -3.68 10.75
CA PHE A 201 7.16 -4.10 11.49
C PHE A 201 8.10 -4.82 10.53
N ASP A 202 9.39 -4.51 10.63
CA ASP A 202 10.39 -5.17 9.78
C ASP A 202 10.22 -6.69 9.87
N HIS A 203 10.28 -7.38 8.74
CA HIS A 203 9.96 -8.81 8.67
C HIS A 203 10.87 -9.69 9.53
N TRP A 204 12.10 -9.24 9.82
CA TRP A 204 13.04 -9.90 10.74
C TRP A 204 12.78 -9.61 12.23
N ASN A 205 11.93 -8.64 12.56
CA ASN A 205 11.56 -8.31 13.92
C ASN A 205 10.29 -9.07 14.34
N LYS A 206 10.00 -9.09 15.65
CA LYS A 206 8.78 -9.69 16.19
C LYS A 206 7.54 -8.96 15.66
N ASP A 207 6.51 -9.72 15.33
CA ASP A 207 5.16 -9.20 15.08
C ASP A 207 4.50 -8.84 16.41
N GLU A 208 4.38 -7.54 16.69
CA GLU A 208 3.89 -7.05 17.99
C GLU A 208 2.37 -7.09 18.14
N ASP A 209 1.62 -7.05 17.03
CA ASP A 209 0.15 -6.98 17.04
C ASP A 209 -0.55 -8.22 16.46
N GLY A 210 0.22 -9.22 16.01
CA GLY A 210 -0.27 -10.53 15.61
C GLY A 210 -0.90 -10.58 14.22
N ARG A 211 -0.98 -9.46 13.49
CA ARG A 211 -1.59 -9.41 12.16
C ARG A 211 -0.76 -10.16 11.13
N ARG A 212 0.57 -10.03 11.19
CA ARG A 212 1.46 -10.75 10.26
C ARG A 212 1.37 -12.25 10.51
N THR A 213 1.49 -12.66 11.77
CA THR A 213 1.45 -14.06 12.21
C THR A 213 0.13 -14.73 11.82
N SER A 214 -1.01 -14.05 12.02
CA SER A 214 -2.32 -14.59 11.65
C SER A 214 -2.45 -14.78 10.13
N ALA A 215 -2.02 -13.80 9.33
CA ALA A 215 -2.05 -13.91 7.89
C ALA A 215 -1.13 -15.04 7.37
N GLU A 216 0.11 -15.12 7.88
CA GLU A 216 1.07 -16.17 7.52
C GLU A 216 0.54 -17.57 7.87
N GLN A 217 -0.06 -17.75 9.06
CA GLN A 217 -0.65 -19.03 9.45
C GLN A 217 -1.79 -19.46 8.51
N ASN A 218 -2.67 -18.53 8.13
CA ASN A 218 -3.75 -18.84 7.19
C ASN A 218 -3.23 -19.18 5.78
N LEU A 219 -2.19 -18.50 5.31
CA LEU A 219 -1.55 -18.77 4.01
C LEU A 219 -0.78 -20.09 4.00
N LEU A 220 -0.10 -20.43 5.11
CA LEU A 220 0.56 -21.72 5.26
C LEU A 220 -0.45 -22.87 5.33
N ALA A 221 -1.57 -22.68 6.05
CA ALA A 221 -2.60 -23.70 6.20
C ALA A 221 -3.34 -24.01 4.89
N VAL A 222 -3.57 -23.01 4.04
CA VAL A 222 -4.21 -23.22 2.74
C VAL A 222 -3.29 -23.92 1.75
N GLY A 223 -2.02 -23.50 1.73
CA GLY A 223 -1.03 -23.90 0.75
C GLY A 223 -1.25 -23.29 -0.63
N ILE A 224 -0.19 -23.30 -1.45
CA ILE A 224 -0.18 -22.68 -2.79
C ILE A 224 -1.28 -23.21 -3.74
N GLU A 225 -1.66 -24.48 -3.60
CA GLU A 225 -2.63 -25.17 -4.47
C GLU A 225 -4.06 -24.63 -4.37
N ARG A 226 -4.41 -24.02 -3.24
CA ARG A 226 -5.76 -23.53 -2.95
C ARG A 226 -5.80 -22.00 -2.80
N LEU A 227 -4.68 -21.33 -3.07
CA LEU A 227 -4.61 -19.89 -3.03
C LEU A 227 -5.27 -19.29 -4.28
N ASP A 228 -6.28 -18.46 -4.07
CA ASP A 228 -6.94 -17.67 -5.11
C ASP A 228 -7.37 -16.30 -4.55
N GLU A 229 -8.01 -15.46 -5.37
CA GLU A 229 -8.53 -14.16 -4.94
C GLU A 229 -9.51 -14.24 -3.77
N SER A 230 -10.35 -15.27 -3.72
CA SER A 230 -11.37 -15.43 -2.68
C SER A 230 -10.72 -15.78 -1.35
N TYR A 231 -9.72 -16.66 -1.38
CA TYR A 231 -8.96 -17.00 -0.18
C TYR A 231 -8.11 -15.82 0.30
N MET A 232 -7.49 -15.06 -0.61
CA MET A 232 -6.78 -13.82 -0.24
C MET A 232 -7.71 -12.84 0.49
N LEU A 233 -8.93 -12.64 -0.01
CA LEU A 233 -9.96 -11.84 0.66
C LEU A 233 -10.35 -12.39 2.04
N ALA A 234 -10.43 -13.71 2.18
CA ALA A 234 -10.73 -14.37 3.45
C ALA A 234 -9.62 -14.14 4.49
N VAL A 235 -8.35 -14.26 4.09
CA VAL A 235 -7.19 -13.94 4.95
C VAL A 235 -7.25 -12.48 5.40
N LEU A 236 -7.47 -11.55 4.47
CA LEU A 236 -7.62 -10.13 4.78
C LEU A 236 -8.83 -9.84 5.67
N SER A 237 -9.85 -10.69 5.65
CA SER A 237 -11.06 -10.56 6.48
C SER A 237 -10.98 -11.32 7.82
N THR A 238 -9.83 -11.92 8.15
CA THR A 238 -9.64 -12.68 9.39
C THR A 238 -9.06 -11.77 10.48
N ALA A 239 -9.62 -11.77 11.68
CA ALA A 239 -9.04 -11.01 12.79
C ALA A 239 -7.67 -11.61 13.22
N PRO A 240 -6.66 -10.80 13.60
CA PRO A 240 -6.67 -9.33 13.66
C PRO A 240 -6.29 -8.63 12.34
N VAL A 241 -6.09 -9.36 11.23
CA VAL A 241 -5.73 -8.80 9.91
C VAL A 241 -6.76 -7.77 9.45
N THR A 242 -8.05 -8.10 9.57
CA THR A 242 -9.10 -7.07 9.63
C THR A 242 -9.33 -6.68 11.09
N ASN A 243 -9.56 -5.41 11.32
CA ASN A 243 -9.83 -4.87 12.64
C ASN A 243 -10.78 -3.66 12.53
N TYR A 244 -11.15 -3.10 13.68
CA TYR A 244 -12.07 -1.95 13.76
C TYR A 244 -11.63 -0.77 12.88
N TRP A 245 -10.32 -0.55 12.73
CA TRP A 245 -9.75 0.55 11.97
C TRP A 245 -9.67 0.29 10.47
N THR A 246 -9.97 -0.92 9.99
CA THR A 246 -9.91 -1.23 8.56
C THR A 246 -10.93 -0.39 7.78
N VAL A 247 -10.41 0.46 6.88
CA VAL A 247 -11.19 1.37 6.03
C VAL A 247 -11.45 0.73 4.67
N THR A 248 -10.43 0.16 4.05
CA THR A 248 -10.53 -0.43 2.71
C THR A 248 -9.80 -1.77 2.65
N THR A 249 -10.38 -2.71 1.91
CA THR A 249 -9.74 -3.96 1.49
C THR A 249 -9.69 -4.01 -0.02
N SER A 250 -8.56 -4.44 -0.59
CA SER A 250 -8.40 -4.63 -2.04
C SER A 250 -7.65 -5.93 -2.31
N VAL A 251 -8.06 -6.68 -3.33
CA VAL A 251 -7.27 -7.76 -3.93
C VAL A 251 -7.03 -7.41 -5.40
N MET A 252 -5.80 -7.57 -5.85
CA MET A 252 -5.38 -7.07 -7.15
C MET A 252 -4.53 -8.12 -7.84
N SER A 253 -4.58 -8.12 -9.16
CA SER A 253 -3.64 -8.87 -9.99
C SER A 253 -3.39 -8.06 -11.24
N ALA A 254 -2.13 -7.68 -11.51
CA ALA A 254 -1.82 -6.88 -12.68
C ALA A 254 -2.17 -7.62 -13.99
N ALA A 255 -2.10 -8.96 -13.97
CA ALA A 255 -2.49 -9.81 -15.10
C ALA A 255 -4.03 -9.94 -15.27
N ARG A 256 -4.81 -9.62 -14.23
CA ARG A 256 -6.29 -9.60 -14.24
C ARG A 256 -6.80 -8.26 -13.68
N PRO A 257 -6.65 -7.13 -14.41
CA PRO A 257 -6.93 -5.80 -13.87
C PRO A 257 -8.37 -5.59 -13.37
N GLN A 258 -9.32 -6.36 -13.90
CA GLN A 258 -10.72 -6.29 -13.47
C GLN A 258 -10.91 -6.69 -12.00
N MET A 259 -10.07 -7.59 -11.47
CA MET A 259 -10.11 -8.07 -10.08
C MET A 259 -10.05 -6.92 -9.07
N TYR A 260 -9.31 -5.87 -9.39
CA TYR A 260 -9.22 -4.69 -8.54
C TYR A 260 -10.60 -4.06 -8.28
N TYR A 261 -11.45 -3.93 -9.30
CA TYR A 261 -12.79 -3.36 -9.15
C TYR A 261 -13.77 -4.34 -8.51
N GLU A 262 -13.58 -5.64 -8.75
CA GLU A 262 -14.45 -6.70 -8.22
C GLU A 262 -14.25 -6.91 -6.70
N THR A 263 -13.07 -6.60 -6.19
CA THR A 263 -12.68 -6.96 -4.82
C THR A 263 -12.32 -5.76 -3.93
N THR A 264 -12.14 -4.57 -4.51
CA THR A 264 -11.92 -3.36 -3.72
C THR A 264 -13.21 -2.91 -3.07
N MET A 265 -13.21 -2.86 -1.73
CA MET A 265 -14.38 -2.51 -0.94
C MET A 265 -14.01 -1.61 0.23
N ILE A 266 -14.92 -0.68 0.55
CA ILE A 266 -14.91 0.04 1.82
C ILE A 266 -15.45 -0.93 2.87
N ARG A 267 -14.69 -1.15 3.94
CA ARG A 267 -15.06 -2.06 5.03
C ARG A 267 -15.94 -1.32 6.03
N VAL A 268 -16.98 -1.99 6.51
CA VAL A 268 -17.81 -1.53 7.64
C VAL A 268 -17.15 -2.09 8.91
N PRO A 269 -17.18 -1.38 10.07
CA PRO A 269 -16.64 -1.93 11.31
C PRO A 269 -17.22 -3.31 11.58
N VAL A 270 -16.35 -4.24 11.98
CA VAL A 270 -16.81 -5.48 12.60
C VAL A 270 -17.12 -5.11 14.06
N GLU A 271 -18.38 -5.26 14.48
CA GLU A 271 -18.80 -5.09 15.88
C GLU A 271 -18.02 -5.99 16.84
#